data_AF-A0A9E3J8B4-F1
#
_entry.id   AF-A0A9E3J8B4-F1
#
_cell.length_a   1.000
_cell.length_b   1.000
_cell.length_c   1.000
_cell.angle_alpha   90.00
_cell.angle_beta   90.00
_cell.angle_gamma   90.00
#
_symmetry.space_group_name_H-M   'P 1'
#
loop_
_entity.id
_entity.type
_entity.pdbx_description
1 polymer ?
#
loop_
_entity_poly.entity_id
_entity_poly.type
_entity_poly.pdbx_seq_one_letter_code
_entity_poly.pdbx_strand_id
1 'polypeptide(L)'
;MNRRERVDRVDLPPPPAGIDVAHRADAYAAAPLLNCLLREVAEPLPEPGERPVYRLPGGRLLRVRGDRRPAEPEVYAAGGWRRVGHTELVKLVAEELTRHTGVSNHELPAEMIDSRDAVAALLTARDRVAAPGDPYLRSEQCLVTGHPYHPAPKARGGGPVAAWLPYAPEAHARFPLVLLGLREDTVVEEGDTSALDTLGEAPPGYRLLPAHPWQLDLVSCTEALEDGRLIRLGTTGFETWPTAAVRTVYAPTQDLFLKFSLDVRITNDIRRLWRHDLLKLRRTDEAAARAFTAGPGSAAWLSDRGYRTADFAFEELAVLVRDGLHEHVRPGATPLLAAALVEGFEGSPLDGTADPAAWWEAYLGVVVPPALAAFADHGVVLEAHLQNTLVAVDADG
;
A
#
# COMPACT_ATOMS: atom_id res chain seq x y z
N MET A 1 -41.59 10.36 14.55
CA MET A 1 -40.76 11.40 15.20
C MET A 1 -39.38 11.32 14.55
N ASN A 2 -38.97 12.40 13.89
CA ASN A 2 -37.89 12.46 12.89
C ASN A 2 -36.61 11.73 13.29
N ARG A 3 -36.22 10.71 12.49
CA ARG A 3 -34.81 10.38 12.24
C ARG A 3 -34.21 11.60 11.54
N ARG A 4 -33.74 12.59 12.30
CA ARG A 4 -32.74 13.51 11.77
C ARG A 4 -31.52 12.65 11.50
N GLU A 5 -31.21 12.49 10.22
CA GLU A 5 -29.94 11.99 9.72
C GLU A 5 -28.82 12.59 10.56
N ARG A 6 -28.22 11.71 11.37
CA ARG A 6 -26.95 11.98 12.00
C ARG A 6 -25.97 11.92 10.84
N VAL A 7 -25.70 13.06 10.22
CA VAL A 7 -24.47 13.21 9.46
C VAL A 7 -23.38 13.06 10.52
N ASP A 8 -22.84 11.84 10.66
CA ASP A 8 -21.64 11.60 11.45
C ASP A 8 -20.54 12.46 10.82
N ARG A 9 -20.37 13.64 11.40
CA ARG A 9 -19.42 14.64 10.95
C ARG A 9 -18.03 14.16 11.31
N VAL A 10 -17.32 13.76 10.26
CA VAL A 10 -15.86 13.76 10.11
C VAL A 10 -15.15 12.87 11.13
N ASP A 11 -14.81 11.66 10.68
CA ASP A 11 -13.77 10.80 11.25
C ASP A 11 -12.63 11.63 11.81
N LEU A 12 -12.12 11.31 13.00
CA LEU A 12 -10.99 12.03 13.59
C LEU A 12 -9.82 12.00 12.59
N PRO A 13 -9.53 13.12 11.90
CA PRO A 13 -8.39 13.16 11.00
C PRO A 13 -7.15 12.97 11.86
N PRO A 14 -6.08 12.38 11.31
CA PRO A 14 -4.84 12.27 12.05
C PRO A 14 -4.41 13.67 12.53
N PRO A 15 -3.82 13.76 13.74
CA PRO A 15 -3.41 15.03 14.32
C PRO A 15 -2.58 15.88 13.34
N PRO A 16 -2.83 17.20 13.26
CA PRO A 16 -2.19 18.07 12.29
C PRO A 16 -0.67 18.15 12.49
N ALA A 17 0.05 18.55 11.45
CA ALA A 17 1.52 18.59 11.44
C ALA A 17 2.17 19.48 12.52
N GLY A 18 1.41 20.41 13.11
CA GLY A 18 1.88 21.27 14.21
C GLY A 18 1.93 20.61 15.60
N ILE A 19 1.51 19.35 15.73
CA ILE A 19 1.61 18.55 16.96
C ILE A 19 2.90 17.71 16.93
N ASP A 20 3.46 17.44 18.11
CA ASP A 20 4.62 16.54 18.28
C ASP A 20 4.46 15.22 17.52
N VAL A 21 5.51 14.84 16.79
CA VAL A 21 5.57 13.65 15.93
C VAL A 21 5.25 12.38 16.72
N ALA A 22 5.67 12.30 17.98
CA ALA A 22 5.38 11.14 18.82
C ALA A 22 3.88 10.94 19.02
N HIS A 23 3.13 12.02 19.28
CA HIS A 23 1.68 11.95 19.44
C HIS A 23 0.98 11.60 18.13
N ARG A 24 1.47 12.14 17.00
CA ARG A 24 0.95 11.79 15.68
C ARG A 24 1.17 10.30 15.36
N ALA A 25 2.36 9.78 15.64
CA ALA A 25 2.68 8.37 15.45
C ALA A 25 1.80 7.45 16.30
N ASP A 26 1.55 7.80 17.57
CA ASP A 26 0.63 7.05 18.43
C ASP A 26 -0.78 6.99 17.85
N ALA A 27 -1.30 8.11 17.33
CA ALA A 27 -2.64 8.15 16.74
C ALA A 27 -2.75 7.28 15.48
N TYR A 28 -1.77 7.37 14.58
CA TYR A 28 -1.71 6.56 13.36
C TYR A 28 -1.55 5.06 13.65
N ALA A 29 -0.78 4.69 14.68
CA ALA A 29 -0.56 3.29 15.03
C ALA A 29 -1.70 2.68 15.86
N ALA A 30 -2.40 3.50 16.68
CA ALA A 30 -3.50 3.01 17.50
C ALA A 30 -4.74 2.62 16.67
N ALA A 31 -5.07 3.36 15.61
CA ALA A 31 -6.30 3.12 14.86
C ALA A 31 -6.36 1.72 14.20
N PRO A 32 -5.34 1.25 13.46
CA PRO A 32 -5.32 -0.12 12.92
C PRO A 32 -5.41 -1.20 13.99
N LEU A 33 -4.69 -1.00 15.10
CA LEU A 33 -4.66 -1.93 16.22
C LEU A 33 -6.03 -2.06 16.89
N LEU A 34 -6.70 -0.93 17.11
CA LEU A 34 -8.07 -0.89 17.62
C LEU A 34 -9.04 -1.51 16.63
N ASN A 35 -8.95 -1.19 15.34
CA ASN A 35 -9.80 -1.79 14.31
C ASN A 35 -9.71 -3.33 14.30
N CYS A 36 -8.52 -3.91 14.41
CA CYS A 36 -8.36 -5.36 14.56
C CYS A 36 -9.06 -5.88 15.82
N LEU A 37 -8.76 -5.28 16.98
CA LEU A 37 -9.32 -5.72 18.26
C LEU A 37 -10.86 -5.65 18.27
N LEU A 38 -11.41 -4.53 17.81
CA LEU A 38 -12.84 -4.24 17.82
C LEU A 38 -13.61 -5.14 16.85
N ARG A 39 -13.04 -5.41 15.66
CA ARG A 39 -13.66 -6.23 14.63
C ARG A 39 -13.59 -7.72 14.94
N GLU A 40 -12.46 -8.20 15.45
CA GLU A 40 -12.17 -9.63 15.49
C GLU A 40 -12.53 -10.30 16.82
N VAL A 41 -12.39 -9.59 17.95
CA VAL A 41 -12.51 -10.23 19.27
C VAL A 41 -13.37 -9.48 20.29
N ALA A 42 -13.67 -8.20 20.06
CA ALA A 42 -14.47 -7.42 21.00
C ALA A 42 -15.98 -7.57 20.74
N GLU A 43 -16.76 -7.61 21.81
CA GLU A 43 -18.23 -7.63 21.75
C GLU A 43 -18.76 -6.19 21.95
N PRO A 44 -19.44 -5.58 20.97
CA PRO A 44 -20.04 -4.26 21.14
C PRO A 44 -21.20 -4.31 22.14
N LEU A 45 -21.22 -3.38 23.10
CA LEU A 45 -22.31 -3.24 24.06
C LEU A 45 -23.35 -2.22 23.54
N PRO A 46 -24.65 -2.43 23.81
CA PRO A 46 -25.75 -1.62 23.25
C PRO A 46 -25.87 -0.21 23.86
N GLU A 47 -24.82 0.34 24.47
CA GLU A 47 -24.88 1.65 25.11
C GLU A 47 -24.82 2.79 24.08
N PRO A 48 -25.88 3.62 23.96
CA PRO A 48 -25.85 4.78 23.08
C PRO A 48 -24.95 5.86 23.69
N GLY A 49 -23.88 6.25 22.97
CA GLY A 49 -22.99 7.31 23.40
C GLY A 49 -22.00 7.74 22.32
N GLU A 50 -21.33 8.87 22.53
CA GLU A 50 -20.25 9.35 21.64
C GLU A 50 -19.02 8.44 21.64
N ARG A 51 -18.92 7.56 22.65
CA ARG A 51 -17.85 6.56 22.77
C ARG A 51 -18.48 5.17 22.84
N PRO A 52 -18.52 4.42 21.73
CA PRO A 52 -18.99 3.04 21.74
C PRO A 52 -18.18 2.21 22.75
N VAL A 53 -18.88 1.40 23.53
CA VAL A 53 -18.28 0.54 24.56
C VAL A 53 -18.27 -0.90 24.08
N TYR A 54 -17.16 -1.58 24.32
CA TYR A 54 -16.91 -2.96 23.94
C TYR A 54 -16.47 -3.77 25.16
N ARG A 55 -16.90 -5.02 25.21
CA ARG A 55 -16.39 -6.03 26.14
C ARG A 55 -15.31 -6.84 25.45
N LEU A 56 -14.13 -6.89 26.06
CA LEU A 56 -13.00 -7.69 25.59
C LEU A 56 -13.09 -9.13 26.14
N PRO A 57 -12.41 -10.11 25.51
CA PRO A 57 -12.45 -11.53 25.93
C PRO A 57 -12.17 -11.77 27.42
N GLY A 58 -11.25 -11.02 28.02
CA GLY A 58 -10.91 -11.06 29.44
C GLY A 58 -11.88 -10.33 30.36
N GLY A 59 -13.03 -9.87 29.86
CA GLY A 59 -14.08 -9.19 30.62
C GLY A 59 -13.84 -7.69 30.85
N ARG A 60 -12.70 -7.15 30.40
CA ARG A 60 -12.41 -5.70 30.45
C ARG A 60 -13.39 -4.93 29.55
N LEU A 61 -13.75 -3.71 29.95
CA LEU A 61 -14.50 -2.79 29.11
C LEU A 61 -13.55 -1.79 28.46
N LEU A 62 -13.68 -1.62 27.15
CA LEU A 62 -12.94 -0.67 26.32
C LEU A 62 -13.93 0.28 25.67
N ARG A 63 -13.63 1.57 25.61
CA ARG A 63 -14.37 2.53 24.77
C ARG A 63 -13.43 3.36 23.94
N VAL A 64 -13.87 3.74 22.75
CA VAL A 64 -13.09 4.52 21.76
C VAL A 64 -13.92 5.68 21.24
N ARG A 65 -13.31 6.61 20.50
CA ARG A 65 -14.01 7.61 19.67
C ARG A 65 -13.82 7.30 18.19
N GLY A 66 -14.82 7.63 17.38
CA GLY A 66 -14.80 7.35 15.95
C GLY A 66 -15.11 5.89 15.64
N ASP A 67 -15.45 5.63 14.38
CA ASP A 67 -15.77 4.29 13.88
C ASP A 67 -14.65 3.77 12.97
N ARG A 68 -14.44 4.41 11.83
CA ARG A 68 -13.42 4.03 10.84
C ARG A 68 -11.97 4.20 11.34
N ARG A 69 -11.71 5.29 12.07
CA ARG A 69 -10.43 5.62 12.70
C ARG A 69 -10.62 5.71 14.21
N PRO A 70 -10.79 4.57 14.90
CA PRO A 70 -11.00 4.57 16.33
C PRO A 70 -9.78 5.17 17.03
N ALA A 71 -10.03 6.06 17.98
CA ALA A 71 -8.99 6.80 18.68
C ALA A 71 -9.33 6.99 20.15
N GLU A 72 -8.37 7.52 20.90
CA GLU A 72 -8.48 7.83 22.32
C GLU A 72 -9.03 6.67 23.17
N PRO A 73 -8.42 5.47 23.11
CA PRO A 73 -8.94 4.31 23.82
C PRO A 73 -8.91 4.52 25.33
N GLU A 74 -9.99 4.11 25.99
CA GLU A 74 -10.11 4.13 27.44
C GLU A 74 -10.58 2.77 27.95
N VAL A 75 -9.94 2.27 29.01
CA VAL A 75 -10.34 1.04 29.69
C VAL A 75 -10.98 1.37 31.03
N TYR A 76 -12.05 0.64 31.39
CA TYR A 76 -12.69 0.78 32.69
C TYR A 76 -11.89 0.01 33.75
N ALA A 77 -11.36 0.72 34.74
CA ALA A 77 -10.58 0.18 35.84
C ALA A 77 -10.77 0.99 37.12
N ALA A 78 -10.82 0.30 38.27
CA ALA A 78 -10.98 0.93 39.60
C ALA A 78 -12.15 1.94 39.68
N GLY A 79 -13.29 1.61 39.07
CA GLY A 79 -14.51 2.43 39.12
C GLY A 79 -14.58 3.58 38.11
N GLY A 80 -13.60 3.73 37.22
CA GLY A 80 -13.59 4.81 36.23
C GLY A 80 -12.89 4.47 34.91
N TRP A 81 -13.11 5.32 33.91
CA TRP A 81 -12.45 5.22 32.61
C TRP A 81 -11.05 5.83 32.65
N ARG A 82 -10.05 5.11 32.10
CA ARG A 82 -8.65 5.54 32.06
C ARG A 82 -8.15 5.50 30.62
N ARG A 83 -7.57 6.61 30.14
CA ARG A 83 -6.92 6.67 28.82
C ARG A 83 -5.75 5.70 28.75
N VAL A 84 -5.62 5.05 27.60
CA VAL A 84 -4.59 4.05 27.31
C VAL A 84 -3.66 4.64 26.25
N GLY A 85 -2.36 4.68 26.52
CA GLY A 85 -1.34 5.04 25.54
C GLY A 85 -1.07 3.89 24.58
N HIS A 86 -0.29 4.14 23.53
CA HIS A 86 0.01 3.11 22.53
C HIS A 86 0.65 1.86 23.15
N THR A 87 1.65 2.04 24.02
CA THR A 87 2.34 0.92 24.69
C THR A 87 1.41 0.10 25.58
N GLU A 88 0.51 0.74 26.34
CA GLU A 88 -0.49 0.02 27.12
C GLU A 88 -1.53 -0.68 26.23
N LEU A 89 -1.87 -0.08 25.09
CA LEU A 89 -2.78 -0.67 24.11
C LEU A 89 -2.18 -1.95 23.48
N VAL A 90 -0.90 -1.93 23.12
CA VAL A 90 -0.18 -3.11 22.62
C VAL A 90 -0.24 -4.26 23.64
N LYS A 91 0.04 -3.97 24.92
CA LYS A 91 -0.05 -4.96 26.00
C LYS A 91 -1.48 -5.49 26.14
N LEU A 92 -2.46 -4.60 26.15
CA LEU A 92 -3.88 -4.96 26.22
C LEU A 92 -4.26 -5.93 25.09
N VAL A 93 -3.93 -5.59 23.85
CA VAL A 93 -4.26 -6.42 22.68
C VAL A 93 -3.58 -7.77 22.75
N ALA A 94 -2.30 -7.82 23.06
CA ALA A 94 -1.56 -9.09 23.17
C ALA A 94 -2.15 -10.02 24.24
N GLU A 95 -2.53 -9.47 25.40
CA GLU A 95 -3.19 -10.22 26.47
C GLU A 95 -4.57 -10.74 26.05
N GLU A 96 -5.38 -9.90 25.40
CA GLU A 96 -6.72 -10.28 24.95
C GLU A 96 -6.69 -11.33 23.83
N LEU A 97 -5.76 -11.21 22.87
CA LEU A 97 -5.56 -12.20 21.82
C LEU A 97 -5.07 -13.54 22.40
N THR A 98 -4.17 -13.52 23.38
CA THR A 98 -3.71 -14.75 24.05
C THR A 98 -4.87 -15.43 24.78
N ARG A 99 -5.73 -14.67 25.46
CA ARG A 99 -6.93 -15.22 26.13
C ARG A 99 -7.94 -15.78 25.14
N HIS A 100 -8.13 -15.10 24.01
CA HIS A 100 -9.11 -15.49 23.00
C HIS A 100 -8.68 -16.73 22.21
N THR A 101 -7.41 -16.79 21.80
CA THR A 101 -6.89 -17.86 20.93
C THR A 101 -6.26 -19.01 21.69
N GLY A 102 -5.86 -18.79 22.96
CA GLY A 102 -5.07 -19.74 23.74
C GLY A 102 -3.59 -19.83 23.30
N VAL A 103 -3.16 -19.02 22.34
CA VAL A 103 -1.81 -19.04 21.78
C VAL A 103 -1.11 -17.71 22.08
N SER A 104 0.12 -17.79 22.60
CA SER A 104 0.96 -16.61 22.77
C SER A 104 1.81 -16.37 21.53
N ASN A 105 1.82 -15.13 21.03
CA ASN A 105 2.75 -14.67 20.00
C ASN A 105 3.64 -13.59 20.61
N HIS A 106 4.90 -13.95 20.88
CA HIS A 106 5.86 -13.05 21.53
C HIS A 106 6.45 -11.99 20.58
N GLU A 107 6.36 -12.20 19.27
CA GLU A 107 6.90 -11.30 18.25
C GLU A 107 5.92 -10.17 17.94
N LEU A 108 4.62 -10.45 17.95
CA LEU A 108 3.56 -9.50 17.57
C LEU A 108 3.59 -8.17 18.35
N PRO A 109 3.79 -8.13 19.69
CA PRO A 109 3.93 -6.87 20.41
C PRO A 109 5.12 -6.02 19.93
N ALA A 110 6.24 -6.67 19.58
CA ALA A 110 7.40 -5.98 19.04
C ALA A 110 7.07 -5.40 17.64
N GLU A 111 6.40 -6.18 16.77
CA GLU A 111 5.96 -5.68 15.46
C GLU A 111 5.02 -4.48 15.56
N MET A 112 4.09 -4.47 16.52
CA MET A 112 3.20 -3.32 16.76
C MET A 112 3.96 -2.06 17.18
N ILE A 113 4.96 -2.21 18.07
CA ILE A 113 5.84 -1.12 18.50
C ILE A 113 6.70 -0.63 17.34
N ASP A 114 7.32 -1.54 16.60
CA ASP A 114 8.15 -1.24 15.43
C ASP A 114 7.34 -0.51 14.36
N SER A 115 6.08 -0.90 14.15
CA SER A 115 5.17 -0.21 13.23
C SER A 115 4.93 1.24 13.65
N ARG A 116 4.76 1.51 14.94
CA ARG A 116 4.58 2.88 15.46
C ARG A 116 5.85 3.71 15.30
N ASP A 117 7.01 3.12 15.55
CA ASP A 117 8.29 3.82 15.39
C ASP A 117 8.64 4.06 13.91
N ALA A 118 8.27 3.13 13.02
CA ALA A 118 8.30 3.34 11.58
C ALA A 118 7.44 4.54 11.17
N VAL A 119 6.21 4.67 11.71
CA VAL A 119 5.37 5.86 11.47
C VAL A 119 6.05 7.14 11.96
N ALA A 120 6.63 7.14 13.16
CA ALA A 120 7.33 8.33 13.67
C ALA A 120 8.48 8.77 12.76
N ALA A 121 9.26 7.82 12.23
CA ALA A 121 10.30 8.10 11.27
C ALA A 121 9.77 8.62 9.93
N LEU A 122 8.70 8.00 9.40
CA LEU A 122 8.02 8.44 8.19
C LEU A 122 7.53 9.88 8.31
N LEU A 123 6.84 10.22 9.40
CA LEU A 123 6.35 11.57 9.66
C LEU A 123 7.50 12.58 9.76
N THR A 124 8.58 12.22 10.47
CA THR A 124 9.77 13.08 10.60
C THR A 124 10.42 13.37 9.24
N ALA A 125 10.50 12.38 8.36
CA ALA A 125 11.04 12.54 7.02
C ALA A 125 10.09 13.36 6.13
N ARG A 126 8.80 13.02 6.17
CA ARG A 126 7.74 13.68 5.40
C ARG A 126 7.65 15.17 5.70
N ASP A 127 7.76 15.57 6.97
CA ASP A 127 7.67 16.99 7.37
C ASP A 127 8.83 17.85 6.81
N ARG A 128 9.88 17.22 6.25
CA ARG A 128 11.05 17.90 5.64
C ARG A 128 10.99 17.98 4.12
N VAL A 129 10.02 17.31 3.49
CA VAL A 129 9.94 17.15 2.04
C VAL A 129 8.57 17.63 1.57
N ALA A 130 8.53 18.46 0.53
CA ALA A 130 7.27 18.89 -0.05
C ALA A 130 6.54 17.68 -0.67
N ALA A 131 5.23 17.59 -0.45
CA ALA A 131 4.42 16.57 -1.09
C ALA A 131 4.46 16.72 -2.63
N PRO A 132 4.31 15.61 -3.39
CA PRO A 132 4.21 15.66 -4.84
C PRO A 132 3.11 16.62 -5.29
N GLY A 133 3.40 17.40 -6.34
CA GLY A 133 2.41 18.26 -6.99
C GLY A 133 1.38 17.47 -7.81
N ASP A 134 1.77 16.31 -8.34
CA ASP A 134 0.89 15.38 -9.05
C ASP A 134 -0.08 14.70 -8.06
N PRO A 135 -1.40 14.84 -8.23
CA PRO A 135 -2.39 14.21 -7.35
C PRO A 135 -2.34 12.68 -7.31
N TYR A 136 -2.01 12.02 -8.43
CA TYR A 136 -1.86 10.57 -8.47
C TYR A 136 -0.72 10.14 -7.55
N LEU A 137 0.46 10.74 -7.72
CA LEU A 137 1.62 10.48 -6.87
C LEU A 137 1.32 10.78 -5.40
N ARG A 138 0.63 11.91 -5.13
CA ARG A 138 0.21 12.26 -3.78
C ARG A 138 -0.70 11.18 -3.17
N SER A 139 -1.63 10.65 -3.95
CA SER A 139 -2.55 9.59 -3.51
C SER A 139 -1.80 8.30 -3.16
N GLU A 140 -0.84 7.88 -3.98
CA GLU A 140 0.00 6.72 -3.71
C GLU A 140 0.90 6.90 -2.47
N GLN A 141 1.28 8.14 -2.19
CA GLN A 141 2.24 8.50 -1.14
C GLN A 141 1.59 9.05 0.15
N CYS A 142 0.26 9.05 0.27
CA CYS A 142 -0.42 9.57 1.47
C CYS A 142 -0.72 8.53 2.55
N LEU A 143 -0.59 7.22 2.25
CA LEU A 143 -1.01 6.13 3.13
C LEU A 143 -0.14 5.96 4.39
N VAL A 144 -0.05 6.94 5.27
CA VAL A 144 0.76 6.90 6.50
C VAL A 144 0.23 5.86 7.50
N THR A 145 -1.09 5.71 7.60
CA THR A 145 -1.72 4.67 8.44
C THR A 145 -1.40 3.26 7.95
N GLY A 146 -1.33 3.07 6.62
CA GLY A 146 -1.23 1.74 6.00
C GLY A 146 -2.55 0.96 6.07
N HIS A 147 -2.46 -0.37 6.19
CA HIS A 147 -3.66 -1.21 6.20
C HIS A 147 -4.48 -0.99 7.49
N PRO A 148 -5.76 -0.56 7.39
CA PRO A 148 -6.55 -0.15 8.57
C PRO A 148 -7.02 -1.31 9.45
N TYR A 149 -6.85 -2.55 9.01
CA TYR A 149 -7.16 -3.77 9.77
C TYR A 149 -5.95 -4.69 9.81
N HIS A 150 -4.78 -4.14 10.14
CA HIS A 150 -3.57 -4.92 10.39
C HIS A 150 -2.92 -4.38 11.66
N PRO A 151 -2.43 -5.22 12.59
CA PRO A 151 -1.90 -4.76 13.88
C PRO A 151 -0.58 -3.97 13.76
N ALA A 152 0.21 -4.25 12.72
CA ALA A 152 1.52 -3.64 12.48
C ALA A 152 1.71 -3.22 11.01
N PRO A 153 0.87 -2.32 10.46
CA PRO A 153 0.79 -2.08 9.01
C PRO A 153 2.04 -1.44 8.41
N LYS A 154 2.89 -0.82 9.23
CA LYS A 154 4.14 -0.17 8.82
C LYS A 154 5.39 -0.90 9.29
N ALA A 155 5.24 -2.04 9.97
CA ALA A 155 6.38 -2.91 10.21
C ALA A 155 6.91 -3.43 8.86
N ARG A 156 8.21 -3.22 8.64
CA ARG A 156 8.94 -3.68 7.45
C ARG A 156 10.05 -4.58 7.97
N GLY A 157 9.87 -5.90 7.88
CA GLY A 157 10.78 -6.90 8.47
C GLY A 157 12.17 -6.99 7.82
N GLY A 158 12.68 -5.91 7.24
CA GLY A 158 13.84 -5.86 6.34
C GLY A 158 14.97 -4.95 6.82
N GLY A 159 15.10 -4.72 8.14
CA GLY A 159 16.22 -3.99 8.73
C GLY A 159 15.88 -2.60 9.29
N PRO A 160 16.90 -1.83 9.72
CA PRO A 160 16.68 -0.54 10.38
C PRO A 160 15.98 0.44 9.44
N VAL A 161 15.23 1.39 10.02
CA VAL A 161 14.52 2.46 9.30
C VAL A 161 15.34 3.10 8.19
N ALA A 162 16.61 3.41 8.46
CA ALA A 162 17.52 4.06 7.52
C ALA A 162 17.72 3.28 6.20
N ALA A 163 17.58 1.95 6.23
CA ALA A 163 17.76 1.11 5.05
C ALA A 163 16.59 1.20 4.06
N TRP A 164 15.38 1.50 4.53
CA TRP A 164 14.18 1.49 3.70
C TRP A 164 13.52 2.86 3.51
N LEU A 165 13.80 3.82 4.40
CA LEU A 165 13.23 5.16 4.35
C LEU A 165 13.46 5.89 3.02
N PRO A 166 14.64 5.78 2.35
CA PRO A 166 14.85 6.36 1.02
C PRO A 166 13.90 5.84 -0.07
N TYR A 167 13.21 4.73 0.18
CA TYR A 167 12.32 4.06 -0.76
C TYR A 167 10.86 4.07 -0.29
N ALA A 168 10.54 4.82 0.77
CA ALA A 168 9.23 4.83 1.38
C ALA A 168 8.27 5.85 0.73
N PRO A 169 7.15 5.41 0.12
CA PRO A 169 6.18 6.33 -0.48
C PRO A 169 5.64 7.37 0.52
N GLU A 170 5.41 6.97 1.76
CA GLU A 170 4.84 7.83 2.81
C GLU A 170 5.78 8.96 3.26
N ALA A 171 7.08 8.81 2.98
CA ALA A 171 8.11 9.83 3.21
C ALA A 171 8.34 10.73 1.99
N HIS A 172 7.48 10.66 0.97
CA HIS A 172 7.65 11.35 -0.32
C HIS A 172 8.95 10.99 -1.05
N ALA A 173 9.38 9.73 -0.88
CA ALA A 173 10.57 9.23 -1.56
C ALA A 173 10.43 9.31 -3.08
N ARG A 174 11.58 9.49 -3.72
CA ARG A 174 11.82 9.31 -5.14
C ARG A 174 13.30 9.00 -5.32
N PHE A 175 13.64 8.15 -6.27
CA PHE A 175 15.00 7.68 -6.47
C PHE A 175 15.21 7.18 -7.90
N PRO A 176 16.42 7.31 -8.46
CA PRO A 176 16.76 6.67 -9.72
C PRO A 176 16.91 5.16 -9.51
N LEU A 177 16.57 4.37 -10.53
CA LEU A 177 16.78 2.92 -10.50
C LEU A 177 18.23 2.58 -10.80
N VAL A 178 18.74 1.50 -10.22
CA VAL A 178 20.05 0.96 -10.62
C VAL A 178 19.89 0.23 -11.95
N LEU A 179 20.81 0.45 -12.88
CA LEU A 179 20.86 -0.24 -14.15
C LEU A 179 21.97 -1.30 -14.12
N LEU A 180 21.58 -2.54 -14.40
CA LEU A 180 22.49 -3.65 -14.60
C LEU A 180 22.48 -4.04 -16.08
N GLY A 181 23.62 -4.55 -16.56
CA GLY A 181 23.68 -5.33 -17.79
C GLY A 181 23.64 -6.80 -17.41
N LEU A 182 22.62 -7.52 -17.88
CA LEU A 182 22.48 -8.97 -17.72
C LEU A 182 23.00 -9.67 -18.98
N ARG A 183 23.93 -10.61 -18.83
CA ARG A 183 24.52 -11.33 -19.97
C ARG A 183 23.43 -12.03 -20.78
N GLU A 184 23.44 -11.86 -22.09
CA GLU A 184 22.30 -12.18 -22.96
C GLU A 184 21.85 -13.64 -22.89
N ASP A 185 22.77 -14.58 -22.68
CA ASP A 185 22.48 -16.02 -22.57
C ASP A 185 21.92 -16.45 -21.20
N THR A 186 21.86 -15.55 -20.22
CA THR A 186 21.25 -15.76 -18.89
C THR A 186 19.91 -15.04 -18.74
N VAL A 187 19.48 -14.29 -19.76
CA VAL A 187 18.21 -13.55 -19.77
C VAL A 187 17.04 -14.51 -19.85
N VAL A 188 16.08 -14.33 -18.96
CA VAL A 188 14.76 -14.94 -19.07
C VAL A 188 13.72 -13.83 -19.16
N GLU A 189 12.93 -13.83 -20.23
CA GLU A 189 11.85 -12.87 -20.42
C GLU A 189 10.63 -13.50 -21.08
N GLU A 190 9.46 -12.94 -20.79
CA GLU A 190 8.18 -13.29 -21.43
C GLU A 190 7.33 -12.02 -21.57
N GLY A 191 6.58 -11.92 -22.68
CA GLY A 191 5.75 -10.76 -22.96
C GLY A 191 6.51 -9.59 -23.59
N ASP A 192 5.98 -8.39 -23.42
CA ASP A 192 6.62 -7.16 -23.90
C ASP A 192 7.45 -6.52 -22.79
N THR A 193 8.77 -6.59 -22.94
CA THR A 193 9.78 -5.99 -22.05
C THR A 193 10.52 -4.82 -22.70
N SER A 194 10.08 -4.36 -23.87
CA SER A 194 10.79 -3.36 -24.68
C SER A 194 11.02 -2.03 -23.94
N ALA A 195 10.11 -1.65 -23.05
CA ALA A 195 10.24 -0.47 -22.20
C ALA A 195 11.47 -0.52 -21.27
N LEU A 196 11.97 -1.71 -20.92
CA LEU A 196 13.21 -1.85 -20.14
C LEU A 196 14.41 -1.40 -20.96
N ASP A 197 14.44 -1.68 -22.26
CA ASP A 197 15.56 -1.36 -23.13
C ASP A 197 15.68 0.14 -23.41
N THR A 198 14.68 0.96 -23.03
CA THR A 198 14.72 2.42 -23.16
C THR A 198 15.23 3.14 -21.92
N LEU A 199 15.54 2.43 -20.82
CA LEU A 199 15.93 3.06 -19.55
C LEU A 199 17.41 3.48 -19.52
N GLY A 200 18.21 2.99 -20.46
CA GLY A 200 19.65 3.26 -20.58
C GLY A 200 20.27 2.44 -21.71
N GLU A 201 21.60 2.43 -21.80
CA GLU A 201 22.34 1.70 -22.84
C GLU A 201 23.07 0.50 -22.24
N ALA A 202 22.88 -0.68 -22.84
CA ALA A 202 23.63 -1.89 -22.50
C ALA A 202 24.72 -2.16 -23.55
N PRO A 203 25.93 -2.59 -23.16
CA PRO A 203 26.98 -2.96 -24.11
C PRO A 203 26.63 -4.25 -24.88
N PRO A 204 27.28 -4.53 -26.03
CA PRO A 204 27.07 -5.75 -26.79
C PRO A 204 27.22 -7.02 -25.93
N GLY A 205 26.29 -7.96 -26.08
CA GLY A 205 26.23 -9.21 -25.30
C GLY A 205 25.52 -9.09 -23.95
N TYR A 206 24.97 -7.92 -23.63
CA TYR A 206 24.17 -7.69 -22.43
C TYR A 206 22.81 -7.08 -22.78
N ARG A 207 21.78 -7.44 -22.01
CA ARG A 207 20.47 -6.79 -22.00
C ARG A 207 20.34 -5.92 -20.75
N LEU A 208 19.59 -4.82 -20.87
CA LEU A 208 19.37 -3.95 -19.71
C LEU A 208 18.45 -4.63 -18.69
N LEU A 209 18.81 -4.56 -17.42
CA LEU A 209 18.00 -5.05 -16.31
C LEU A 209 17.97 -3.97 -15.22
N PRO A 210 16.90 -3.17 -15.11
CA PRO A 210 16.76 -2.27 -13.97
C PRO A 210 16.53 -3.09 -12.70
N ALA A 211 17.02 -2.57 -11.58
CA ALA A 211 16.84 -3.17 -10.27
C ALA A 211 16.42 -2.10 -9.25
N HIS A 212 15.56 -2.50 -8.32
CA HIS A 212 15.23 -1.68 -7.16
C HIS A 212 16.48 -1.58 -6.27
N PRO A 213 16.97 -0.38 -5.93
CA PRO A 213 18.23 -0.24 -5.18
C PRO A 213 18.22 -0.99 -3.85
N TRP A 214 17.11 -0.90 -3.09
CA TRP A 214 16.95 -1.67 -1.84
C TRP A 214 17.04 -3.18 -2.04
N GLN A 215 16.53 -3.72 -3.15
CA GLN A 215 16.59 -5.16 -3.40
C GLN A 215 18.04 -5.61 -3.56
N LEU A 216 18.88 -4.82 -4.23
CA LEU A 216 20.31 -5.10 -4.38
C LEU A 216 21.09 -5.05 -3.06
N ASP A 217 20.58 -4.36 -2.04
CA ASP A 217 21.16 -4.37 -0.69
C ASP A 217 20.72 -5.61 0.10
N LEU A 218 19.60 -6.26 -0.28
CA LEU A 218 19.05 -7.43 0.38
C LEU A 218 19.55 -8.75 -0.19
N VAL A 219 19.89 -8.79 -1.48
CA VAL A 219 20.36 -10.00 -2.16
C VAL A 219 21.82 -9.88 -2.59
N SER A 220 22.54 -11.00 -2.52
CA SER A 220 23.94 -11.04 -2.97
C SER A 220 24.02 -11.25 -4.47
N CYS A 221 24.60 -10.29 -5.18
CA CYS A 221 24.92 -10.40 -6.61
C CYS A 221 26.43 -10.60 -6.87
N THR A 222 27.24 -10.84 -5.84
CA THR A 222 28.71 -10.82 -5.91
C THR A 222 29.26 -11.79 -6.95
N GLU A 223 28.84 -13.06 -6.91
CA GLU A 223 29.32 -14.09 -7.84
C GLU A 223 29.03 -13.74 -9.31
N ALA A 224 27.80 -13.30 -9.59
CA ALA A 224 27.38 -12.90 -10.92
C ALA A 224 28.08 -11.62 -11.42
N LEU A 225 28.48 -10.72 -10.51
CA LEU A 225 29.29 -9.55 -10.86
C LEU A 225 30.76 -9.93 -11.12
N GLU A 226 31.30 -10.90 -10.38
CA GLU A 226 32.68 -11.37 -10.52
C GLU A 226 32.90 -12.17 -11.81
N ASP A 227 31.93 -12.99 -12.22
CA ASP A 227 32.02 -13.82 -13.42
C ASP A 227 31.45 -13.16 -14.70
N GLY A 228 30.95 -11.93 -14.58
CA GLY A 228 30.45 -11.14 -15.70
C GLY A 228 29.06 -11.53 -16.19
N ARG A 229 28.28 -12.34 -15.44
CA ARG A 229 26.85 -12.51 -15.71
C ARG A 229 26.07 -11.20 -15.50
N LEU A 230 26.52 -10.37 -14.56
CA LEU A 230 26.02 -9.02 -14.31
C LEU A 230 27.15 -7.99 -14.43
N ILE A 231 26.83 -6.82 -14.96
CA ILE A 231 27.68 -5.63 -14.89
C ILE A 231 26.86 -4.44 -14.38
N ARG A 232 27.50 -3.50 -13.68
CA ARG A 232 26.84 -2.26 -13.26
C ARG A 232 26.95 -1.21 -14.36
N LEU A 233 25.83 -0.62 -14.74
CA LEU A 233 25.73 0.40 -15.79
C LEU A 233 25.41 1.80 -15.26
N GLY A 234 25.28 1.94 -13.94
CA GLY A 234 24.94 3.20 -13.28
C GLY A 234 23.48 3.23 -12.85
N THR A 235 22.81 4.36 -13.08
CA THR A 235 21.41 4.56 -12.73
C THR A 235 20.63 5.18 -13.88
N THR A 236 19.30 5.13 -13.82
CA THR A 236 18.45 5.91 -14.73
C THR A 236 18.80 7.40 -14.68
N GLY A 237 18.65 8.09 -15.81
CA GLY A 237 18.83 9.55 -15.90
C GLY A 237 17.68 10.37 -15.29
N PHE A 238 16.69 9.70 -14.71
CA PHE A 238 15.51 10.28 -14.08
C PHE A 238 15.17 9.51 -12.79
N GLU A 239 14.40 10.16 -11.92
CA GLU A 239 13.88 9.54 -10.70
C GLU A 239 12.56 8.84 -10.95
N THR A 240 12.33 7.75 -10.22
CA THR A 240 11.07 7.02 -10.14
C THR A 240 10.42 7.23 -8.77
N TRP A 241 9.10 7.06 -8.73
CA TRP A 241 8.30 7.30 -7.53
C TRP A 241 7.74 5.98 -7.03
N PRO A 242 8.12 5.49 -5.82
CA PRO A 242 7.49 4.32 -5.24
C PRO A 242 6.00 4.61 -5.00
N THR A 243 5.17 3.64 -5.37
CA THR A 243 3.73 3.61 -5.11
C THR A 243 3.45 3.09 -3.70
N ALA A 244 2.19 3.01 -3.28
CA ALA A 244 1.77 2.38 -2.03
C ALA A 244 2.25 0.92 -1.88
N ALA A 245 2.57 0.24 -2.99
CA ALA A 245 3.13 -1.11 -2.99
C ALA A 245 4.63 -1.16 -2.60
N VAL A 246 5.30 -0.01 -2.49
CA VAL A 246 6.76 0.17 -2.32
C VAL A 246 7.57 -0.34 -3.51
N ARG A 247 7.48 -1.64 -3.80
CA ARG A 247 8.21 -2.34 -4.86
C ARG A 247 7.73 -2.03 -6.28
N THR A 248 6.62 -1.32 -6.43
CA THR A 248 6.17 -0.82 -7.74
C THR A 248 6.47 0.66 -7.80
N VAL A 249 7.23 1.08 -8.80
CA VAL A 249 7.60 2.47 -9.02
C VAL A 249 6.95 2.99 -10.29
N TYR A 250 6.66 4.28 -10.33
CA TYR A 250 6.11 4.98 -11.48
C TYR A 250 7.10 6.02 -12.01
N ALA A 251 7.23 6.08 -13.34
CA ALA A 251 8.01 7.08 -14.05
C ALA A 251 7.06 7.96 -14.88
N PRO A 252 6.59 9.12 -14.35
CA PRO A 252 5.50 9.90 -14.96
C PRO A 252 5.79 10.37 -16.38
N THR A 253 7.03 10.77 -16.68
CA THR A 253 7.42 11.26 -18.01
C THR A 253 7.34 10.16 -19.08
N GLN A 254 7.67 8.93 -18.69
CA GLN A 254 7.65 7.76 -19.56
C GLN A 254 6.28 7.07 -19.59
N ASP A 255 5.38 7.45 -18.67
CA ASP A 255 4.12 6.76 -18.42
C ASP A 255 4.32 5.25 -18.23
N LEU A 256 5.20 4.89 -17.29
CA LEU A 256 5.67 3.52 -17.12
C LEU A 256 5.70 3.11 -15.65
N PHE A 257 5.10 1.97 -15.36
CA PHE A 257 5.26 1.29 -14.08
C PHE A 257 6.23 0.12 -14.18
N LEU A 258 7.12 0.02 -13.19
CA LEU A 258 8.00 -1.12 -13.02
C LEU A 258 7.75 -1.73 -11.64
N LYS A 259 7.42 -3.02 -11.60
CA LYS A 259 7.20 -3.76 -10.36
C LYS A 259 8.35 -4.73 -10.15
N PHE A 260 9.08 -4.55 -9.06
CA PHE A 260 10.27 -5.32 -8.74
C PHE A 260 9.98 -6.41 -7.72
N SER A 261 10.81 -7.43 -7.70
CA SER A 261 10.94 -8.25 -6.50
C SER A 261 11.56 -7.45 -5.36
N LEU A 262 11.11 -7.72 -4.13
CA LEU A 262 11.60 -7.08 -2.92
C LEU A 262 11.50 -8.06 -1.73
N ASP A 263 12.65 -8.54 -1.24
CA ASP A 263 12.75 -9.56 -0.19
C ASP A 263 12.51 -9.00 1.21
N VAL A 264 11.33 -8.37 1.37
CA VAL A 264 10.88 -7.76 2.61
C VAL A 264 9.44 -8.16 2.87
N ARG A 265 9.18 -8.59 4.09
CA ARG A 265 7.82 -8.77 4.58
C ARG A 265 7.16 -7.39 4.77
N ILE A 266 6.13 -7.12 4.00
CA ILE A 266 5.27 -5.95 4.14
C ILE A 266 3.87 -6.47 4.44
N THR A 267 3.34 -6.13 5.62
CA THR A 267 2.14 -6.77 6.20
C THR A 267 2.34 -8.28 6.35
N ASN A 268 1.52 -9.09 5.70
CA ASN A 268 1.51 -10.55 5.87
C ASN A 268 2.35 -11.32 4.85
N ASP A 269 2.99 -10.66 3.89
CA ASP A 269 3.64 -11.35 2.77
C ASP A 269 5.01 -10.77 2.42
N ILE A 270 5.92 -11.64 1.98
CA ILE A 270 7.20 -11.27 1.39
C ILE A 270 6.92 -10.76 -0.01
N ARG A 271 7.39 -9.54 -0.32
CA ARG A 271 7.10 -8.89 -1.60
C ARG A 271 8.02 -9.36 -2.72
N ARG A 272 8.16 -10.68 -2.85
CA ARG A 272 8.85 -11.35 -3.95
C ARG A 272 7.95 -11.51 -5.17
N LEU A 273 8.53 -11.49 -6.37
CA LEU A 273 7.86 -11.94 -7.59
C LEU A 273 8.14 -13.42 -7.79
N TRP A 274 7.19 -14.26 -7.39
CA TRP A 274 7.39 -15.71 -7.40
C TRP A 274 7.43 -16.26 -8.82
N ARG A 275 8.36 -17.19 -9.05
CA ARG A 275 8.54 -17.82 -10.37
C ARG A 275 7.25 -18.47 -10.87
N HIS A 276 6.51 -19.13 -9.99
CA HIS A 276 5.29 -19.83 -10.35
C HIS A 276 4.13 -18.89 -10.75
N ASP A 277 4.18 -17.62 -10.33
CA ASP A 277 3.24 -16.58 -10.74
C ASP A 277 3.69 -15.95 -12.07
N LEU A 278 4.98 -15.63 -12.19
CA LEU A 278 5.56 -15.07 -13.41
C LEU A 278 5.33 -15.98 -14.62
N LEU A 279 5.53 -17.29 -14.47
CA LEU A 279 5.29 -18.29 -15.53
C LEU A 279 3.81 -18.41 -15.96
N LYS A 280 2.87 -17.77 -15.25
CA LYS A 280 1.45 -17.72 -15.59
C LYS A 280 0.98 -16.32 -15.96
N LEU A 281 1.87 -15.31 -15.85
CA LEU A 281 1.54 -13.89 -15.94
C LEU A 281 0.73 -13.58 -17.19
N ARG A 282 1.26 -13.95 -18.36
CA ARG A 282 0.63 -13.66 -19.66
C ARG A 282 -0.78 -14.23 -19.75
N ARG A 283 -0.98 -15.45 -19.28
CA ARG A 283 -2.30 -16.09 -19.30
C ARG A 283 -3.28 -15.37 -18.38
N THR A 284 -2.86 -15.00 -17.17
CA THR A 284 -3.73 -14.30 -16.21
C THR A 284 -4.04 -12.89 -16.67
N ASP A 285 -3.03 -12.19 -17.21
CA ASP A 285 -3.15 -10.82 -17.71
C ASP A 285 -4.06 -10.76 -18.93
N GLU A 286 -3.87 -11.63 -19.92
CA GLU A 286 -4.72 -11.69 -21.12
C GLU A 286 -6.18 -12.03 -20.78
N ALA A 287 -6.41 -12.88 -19.77
CA ALA A 287 -7.77 -13.18 -19.31
C ALA A 287 -8.43 -11.93 -18.69
N ALA A 288 -7.71 -11.20 -17.83
CA ALA A 288 -8.20 -9.97 -17.23
C ALA A 288 -8.42 -8.87 -18.29
N ALA A 289 -7.45 -8.62 -19.15
CA ALA A 289 -7.54 -7.63 -20.21
C ALA A 289 -8.73 -7.88 -21.14
N ARG A 290 -8.98 -9.13 -21.54
CA ARG A 290 -10.17 -9.51 -22.34
C ARG A 290 -11.47 -9.28 -21.57
N ALA A 291 -11.51 -9.64 -20.28
CA ALA A 291 -12.69 -9.44 -19.45
C ALA A 291 -13.05 -7.96 -19.29
N PHE A 292 -12.06 -7.09 -19.08
CA PHE A 292 -12.29 -5.64 -18.97
C PHE A 292 -12.61 -5.00 -20.32
N THR A 293 -12.02 -5.48 -21.42
CA THR A 293 -12.34 -4.99 -22.78
C THR A 293 -13.76 -5.34 -23.21
N ALA A 294 -14.25 -6.52 -22.84
CA ALA A 294 -15.61 -6.98 -23.17
C ALA A 294 -16.66 -6.52 -22.14
N GLY A 295 -16.21 -6.15 -20.94
CA GLY A 295 -17.06 -5.81 -19.80
C GLY A 295 -17.78 -4.46 -19.95
N PRO A 296 -18.74 -4.19 -19.06
CA PRO A 296 -19.51 -2.96 -19.07
C PRO A 296 -18.68 -1.76 -18.58
N GLY A 297 -19.03 -0.57 -19.07
CA GLY A 297 -18.49 0.70 -18.61
C GLY A 297 -17.16 1.07 -19.27
N SER A 298 -16.34 1.84 -18.57
CA SER A 298 -15.05 2.31 -19.06
C SER A 298 -13.91 1.95 -18.12
N ALA A 299 -14.08 0.89 -17.33
CA ALA A 299 -13.01 0.44 -16.46
C ALA A 299 -11.87 -0.14 -17.31
N ALA A 300 -10.65 0.19 -16.91
CA ALA A 300 -9.45 -0.23 -17.58
C ALA A 300 -8.70 -1.27 -16.74
N TRP A 301 -7.97 -2.16 -17.41
CA TRP A 301 -7.01 -3.05 -16.81
C TRP A 301 -5.61 -2.54 -17.15
N LEU A 302 -4.79 -2.23 -16.14
CA LEU A 302 -3.39 -1.89 -16.35
C LEU A 302 -2.62 -3.20 -16.52
N SER A 303 -2.29 -3.55 -17.76
CA SER A 303 -1.73 -4.84 -18.11
C SER A 303 -0.29 -4.98 -17.61
N ASP A 304 0.04 -6.12 -17.02
CA ASP A 304 1.43 -6.53 -16.78
C ASP A 304 2.00 -7.11 -18.08
N ARG A 305 2.48 -6.21 -18.96
CA ARG A 305 2.90 -6.48 -20.35
C ARG A 305 3.90 -7.64 -20.47
N GLY A 306 4.82 -7.75 -19.52
CA GLY A 306 5.87 -8.76 -19.54
C GLY A 306 6.81 -8.65 -18.36
N TYR A 307 7.73 -9.61 -18.23
CA TYR A 307 8.79 -9.59 -17.22
C TYR A 307 10.15 -9.93 -17.82
N ARG A 308 11.20 -9.41 -17.20
CA ARG A 308 12.60 -9.81 -17.43
C ARG A 308 13.24 -10.18 -16.11
N THR A 309 14.06 -11.22 -16.12
CA THR A 309 14.84 -11.70 -14.97
C THR A 309 16.09 -12.46 -15.43
N ALA A 310 16.88 -12.95 -14.49
CA ALA A 310 18.06 -13.79 -14.70
C ALA A 310 17.77 -15.25 -14.33
N ASP A 311 18.25 -16.21 -15.13
CA ASP A 311 18.05 -17.65 -14.86
C ASP A 311 18.60 -18.13 -13.49
N PHE A 312 19.69 -17.53 -13.03
CA PHE A 312 20.38 -17.85 -11.77
C PHE A 312 19.80 -17.13 -10.54
N ALA A 313 18.90 -16.16 -10.73
CA ALA A 313 18.30 -15.35 -9.67
C ALA A 313 16.88 -14.94 -10.08
N PHE A 314 16.09 -15.93 -10.50
CA PHE A 314 14.84 -15.77 -11.23
C PHE A 314 13.84 -14.89 -10.48
N GLU A 315 13.73 -15.07 -9.16
CA GLU A 315 12.75 -14.34 -8.36
C GLU A 315 13.35 -13.05 -7.81
N GLU A 316 14.63 -13.06 -7.46
CA GLU A 316 15.33 -11.98 -6.78
C GLU A 316 15.58 -10.76 -7.68
N LEU A 317 15.81 -10.99 -8.99
CA LEU A 317 16.09 -9.94 -9.97
C LEU A 317 14.94 -9.71 -10.96
N ALA A 318 13.76 -10.27 -10.70
CA ALA A 318 12.60 -10.08 -11.55
C ALA A 318 12.11 -8.62 -11.53
N VAL A 319 11.81 -8.12 -12.73
CA VAL A 319 11.07 -6.87 -12.96
C VAL A 319 9.93 -7.11 -13.94
N LEU A 320 8.74 -6.63 -13.57
CA LEU A 320 7.53 -6.58 -14.39
C LEU A 320 7.38 -5.19 -15.01
N VAL A 321 7.03 -5.18 -16.29
CA VAL A 321 6.61 -3.98 -17.04
C VAL A 321 5.10 -3.91 -17.00
N ARG A 322 4.56 -2.80 -16.48
CA ARG A 322 3.12 -2.54 -16.43
C ARG A 322 2.74 -1.30 -17.23
N ASP A 323 1.54 -1.34 -17.83
CA ASP A 323 0.91 -0.20 -18.49
C ASP A 323 0.98 1.08 -17.66
N GLY A 324 1.23 2.21 -18.34
CA GLY A 324 1.03 3.55 -17.81
C GLY A 324 -0.43 3.91 -17.57
N LEU A 325 -0.68 5.17 -17.20
CA LEU A 325 -2.01 5.72 -16.94
C LEU A 325 -2.62 6.42 -18.16
N HIS A 326 -1.82 7.03 -19.04
CA HIS A 326 -2.34 8.02 -20.00
C HIS A 326 -3.33 7.43 -21.01
N GLU A 327 -3.11 6.18 -21.45
CA GLU A 327 -4.04 5.53 -22.40
C GLU A 327 -5.33 5.04 -21.74
N HIS A 328 -5.34 4.89 -20.41
CA HIS A 328 -6.43 4.31 -19.63
C HIS A 328 -7.28 5.35 -18.91
N VAL A 329 -6.77 6.58 -18.77
CA VAL A 329 -7.45 7.68 -18.09
C VAL A 329 -8.07 8.62 -19.11
N ARG A 330 -9.36 8.95 -18.89
CA ARG A 330 -10.07 9.89 -19.76
C ARG A 330 -9.42 11.28 -19.72
N PRO A 331 -9.40 12.03 -20.84
CA PRO A 331 -8.88 13.39 -20.86
C PRO A 331 -9.57 14.27 -19.80
N GLY A 332 -8.76 14.97 -18.99
CA GLY A 332 -9.24 15.84 -17.92
C GLY A 332 -9.60 15.13 -16.61
N ALA A 333 -9.55 13.79 -16.57
CA ALA A 333 -9.70 13.04 -15.34
C ALA A 333 -8.35 12.81 -14.65
N THR A 334 -8.39 12.69 -13.33
CA THR A 334 -7.23 12.47 -12.47
C THR A 334 -7.35 11.08 -11.83
N PRO A 335 -6.41 10.15 -12.08
CA PRO A 335 -6.43 8.85 -11.41
C PRO A 335 -5.97 9.00 -9.96
N LEU A 336 -6.72 8.43 -9.03
CA LEU A 336 -6.42 8.42 -7.61
C LEU A 336 -6.50 7.00 -7.07
N LEU A 337 -5.57 6.65 -6.19
CA LEU A 337 -5.63 5.39 -5.45
C LEU A 337 -6.87 5.36 -4.55
N ALA A 338 -7.71 4.33 -4.64
CA ALA A 338 -8.93 4.25 -3.83
C ALA A 338 -8.62 4.22 -2.32
N ALA A 339 -7.51 3.59 -1.92
CA ALA A 339 -7.04 3.62 -0.53
C ALA A 339 -6.71 5.04 -0.04
N ALA A 340 -6.27 5.93 -0.93
CA ALA A 340 -5.93 7.31 -0.58
C ALA A 340 -7.16 8.15 -0.25
N LEU A 341 -8.26 7.93 -0.96
CA LEU A 341 -9.56 8.55 -0.66
C LEU A 341 -10.02 8.16 0.74
N VAL A 342 -9.70 6.92 1.15
CA VAL A 342 -9.96 6.42 2.49
C VAL A 342 -9.03 7.00 3.54
N GLU A 343 -7.77 7.23 3.15
CA GLU A 343 -6.77 7.83 4.01
C GLU A 343 -7.04 9.31 4.29
N GLY A 344 -7.49 10.04 3.27
CA GLY A 344 -7.53 11.50 3.23
C GLY A 344 -6.14 12.08 2.95
N PHE A 345 -6.11 13.09 2.08
CA PHE A 345 -4.89 13.84 1.77
C PHE A 345 -5.26 15.24 1.28
N GLU A 346 -4.34 16.18 1.35
CA GLU A 346 -4.57 17.54 0.88
C GLU A 346 -4.92 17.56 -0.62
N GLY A 347 -6.11 18.08 -0.93
CA GLY A 347 -6.65 18.08 -2.29
C GLY A 347 -7.43 16.80 -2.63
N SER A 348 -7.81 16.00 -1.64
CA SER A 348 -8.74 14.89 -1.84
C SER A 348 -10.08 15.41 -2.38
N PRO A 349 -10.67 14.76 -3.40
CA PRO A 349 -11.97 15.17 -3.94
C PRO A 349 -13.09 15.06 -2.88
N LEU A 350 -12.89 14.23 -1.85
CA LEU A 350 -13.85 14.05 -0.77
C LEU A 350 -13.88 15.22 0.22
N ASP A 351 -12.85 16.07 0.27
CA ASP A 351 -12.80 17.19 1.23
C ASP A 351 -13.85 18.28 0.90
N GLY A 352 -14.25 18.38 -0.37
CA GLY A 352 -15.15 19.41 -0.89
C GLY A 352 -16.50 18.89 -1.39
N THR A 353 -16.78 17.59 -1.27
CA THR A 353 -17.99 17.00 -1.86
C THR A 353 -19.27 17.53 -1.18
N ALA A 354 -20.14 18.17 -1.97
CA ALA A 354 -21.41 18.73 -1.50
C ALA A 354 -22.49 17.66 -1.29
N ASP A 355 -22.36 16.52 -1.98
CA ASP A 355 -23.28 15.38 -1.91
C ASP A 355 -22.49 14.06 -1.79
N PRO A 356 -22.12 13.66 -0.56
CA PRO A 356 -21.40 12.41 -0.32
C PRO A 356 -22.16 11.17 -0.80
N ALA A 357 -23.49 11.18 -0.80
CA ALA A 357 -24.30 10.05 -1.22
C ALA A 357 -24.22 9.87 -2.73
N ALA A 358 -24.37 10.96 -3.49
CA ALA A 358 -24.20 10.92 -4.94
C ALA A 358 -22.79 10.49 -5.36
N TRP A 359 -21.75 10.98 -4.67
CA TRP A 359 -20.37 10.54 -4.93
C TRP A 359 -20.21 9.04 -4.68
N TRP A 360 -20.76 8.53 -3.58
CA TRP A 360 -20.70 7.11 -3.26
C TRP A 360 -21.44 6.24 -4.27
N GLU A 361 -22.63 6.66 -4.71
CA GLU A 361 -23.37 5.98 -5.78
C GLU A 361 -22.58 5.97 -7.09
N ALA A 362 -21.93 7.08 -7.47
CA ALA A 362 -21.07 7.17 -8.65
C ALA A 362 -19.85 6.24 -8.54
N TYR A 363 -19.16 6.24 -7.40
CA TYR A 363 -18.05 5.34 -7.13
C TYR A 363 -18.46 3.87 -7.28
N LEU A 364 -19.57 3.46 -6.65
CA LEU A 364 -20.07 2.10 -6.76
C LEU A 364 -20.46 1.75 -8.20
N GLY A 365 -21.08 2.70 -8.92
CA GLY A 365 -21.49 2.52 -10.31
C GLY A 365 -20.33 2.28 -11.28
N VAL A 366 -19.12 2.77 -10.97
CA VAL A 366 -17.94 2.57 -11.83
C VAL A 366 -17.02 1.43 -11.36
N VAL A 367 -16.97 1.14 -10.05
CA VAL A 367 -16.07 0.10 -9.50
C VAL A 367 -16.71 -1.29 -9.50
N VAL A 368 -18.00 -1.40 -9.12
CA VAL A 368 -18.62 -2.72 -8.87
C VAL A 368 -18.99 -3.47 -10.15
N PRO A 369 -19.69 -2.86 -11.14
CA PRO A 369 -20.11 -3.58 -12.34
C PRO A 369 -18.97 -4.27 -13.12
N PRO A 370 -17.82 -3.62 -13.42
CA PRO A 370 -16.77 -4.28 -14.19
C PRO A 370 -16.13 -5.45 -13.43
N ALA A 371 -15.97 -5.33 -12.11
CA ALA A 371 -15.42 -6.42 -11.29
C ALA A 371 -16.37 -7.64 -11.25
N LEU A 372 -17.68 -7.41 -11.13
CA LEU A 372 -18.67 -8.50 -11.16
C LEU A 372 -18.80 -9.12 -12.54
N ALA A 373 -18.77 -8.33 -13.62
CA ALA A 373 -18.83 -8.84 -14.99
C ALA A 373 -17.60 -9.68 -15.34
N ALA A 374 -16.40 -9.25 -14.92
CA ALA A 374 -15.18 -10.04 -15.10
C ALA A 374 -15.31 -11.44 -14.48
N PHE A 375 -15.93 -11.55 -13.30
CA PHE A 375 -16.19 -12.83 -12.67
C PHE A 375 -17.33 -13.60 -13.37
N ALA A 376 -18.48 -12.98 -13.55
CA ALA A 376 -19.69 -13.64 -14.02
C ALA A 376 -19.59 -14.12 -15.48
N ASP A 377 -19.01 -13.29 -16.35
CA ASP A 377 -19.01 -13.53 -17.79
C ASP A 377 -17.71 -14.19 -18.27
N HIS A 378 -16.61 -14.02 -17.54
CA HIS A 378 -15.28 -14.49 -17.94
C HIS A 378 -14.59 -15.41 -16.92
N GLY A 379 -15.15 -15.61 -15.73
CA GLY A 379 -14.54 -16.42 -14.68
C GLY A 379 -13.25 -15.83 -14.09
N VAL A 380 -13.01 -14.53 -14.31
CA VAL A 380 -11.83 -13.81 -13.80
C VAL A 380 -12.13 -13.34 -12.38
N VAL A 381 -11.34 -13.82 -11.42
CA VAL A 381 -11.43 -13.41 -10.02
C VAL A 381 -10.38 -12.35 -9.76
N LEU A 382 -10.83 -11.18 -9.30
CA LEU A 382 -9.97 -10.04 -8.98
C LEU A 382 -9.80 -9.89 -7.47
N GLU A 383 -8.57 -9.63 -7.03
CA GLU A 383 -8.31 -9.10 -5.69
C GLU A 383 -8.44 -7.56 -5.72
N ALA A 384 -9.64 -7.07 -5.95
CA ALA A 384 -9.96 -5.64 -6.11
C ALA A 384 -10.07 -4.91 -4.76
N HIS A 385 -9.07 -5.09 -3.88
CA HIS A 385 -8.96 -4.31 -2.65
C HIS A 385 -8.53 -2.86 -2.96
N LEU A 386 -8.68 -1.95 -2.00
CA LEU A 386 -8.46 -0.51 -2.21
C LEU A 386 -7.07 -0.12 -2.79
N GLN A 387 -6.04 -0.92 -2.55
CA GLN A 387 -4.69 -0.67 -3.09
C GLN A 387 -4.48 -1.19 -4.53
N ASN A 388 -5.40 -2.02 -5.05
CA ASN A 388 -5.41 -2.53 -6.42
C ASN A 388 -6.48 -1.81 -7.28
N THR A 389 -7.06 -0.72 -6.78
CA THR A 389 -8.12 0.03 -7.46
C THR A 389 -7.71 1.49 -7.58
N LEU A 390 -7.64 1.94 -8.83
CA LEU A 390 -7.52 3.36 -9.17
C LEU A 390 -8.89 3.85 -9.63
N VAL A 391 -9.30 5.04 -9.19
CA VAL A 391 -10.49 5.72 -9.67
C VAL A 391 -10.11 7.03 -10.33
N ALA A 392 -10.59 7.24 -11.55
CA ALA A 392 -10.39 8.48 -12.28
C ALA A 392 -11.53 9.44 -11.97
N VAL A 393 -11.19 10.58 -11.38
CA VAL A 393 -12.15 11.63 -10.98
C VAL A 393 -12.02 12.84 -11.89
N ASP A 394 -13.12 13.53 -12.18
CA ASP A 394 -13.06 14.81 -12.90
C ASP A 394 -12.71 15.97 -11.95
N ALA A 395 -12.87 17.22 -12.41
CA ALA A 395 -12.53 18.40 -11.62
C ALA A 395 -13.47 18.64 -10.42
N ASP A 396 -14.69 18.08 -10.44
CA ASP A 396 -15.67 18.20 -9.37
C ASP A 396 -15.54 17.07 -8.32
N GLY A 397 -14.78 16.02 -8.67
CA GLY A 397 -14.29 15.00 -7.74
C GLY A 397 -15.01 13.66 -7.77
#